data_AF-A0A967GPC4-F1
#
_entry.id   AF-A0A967GPC4-F1
#
_cell.length_a   1.000
_cell.length_b   1.000
_cell.length_c   1.000
_cell.angle_alpha   90.00
_cell.angle_beta   90.00
_cell.angle_gamma   90.00
#
_symmetry.space_group_name_H-M   'P 1'
#
loop_
_entity.id
_entity.type
_entity.pdbx_description
1 polymer ?
#
loop_
_entity_poly.entity_id
_entity_poly.type
_entity_poly.pdbx_seq_one_letter_code
_entity_poly.pdbx_strand_id
1 'polypeptide(L)' 'VGEVLKVMRELAAEGRTMIVVTHEMGFAREVSGEVIFLHDGRIEEQNSPRELFENPKSERCRQFLASTL' A
#
# COMPACT_ATOMS: atom_id res chain seq x y z
N VAL A 1 -13.37 1.45 -11.16
CA VAL A 1 -12.62 2.21 -10.12
C VAL A 1 -11.55 3.17 -10.70
N GLY A 2 -11.13 3.01 -11.96
CA GLY A 2 -9.97 3.76 -12.51
C GLY A 2 -10.04 5.30 -12.51
N GLU A 3 -11.22 5.90 -12.58
CA GLU A 3 -11.37 7.36 -12.56
C GLU A 3 -10.97 7.97 -11.20
N VAL A 4 -11.36 7.33 -10.10
CA VAL A 4 -10.98 7.76 -8.74
C VAL A 4 -9.47 7.64 -8.53
N LEU A 5 -8.87 6.52 -8.96
CA LEU A 5 -7.42 6.31 -8.85
C LEU A 5 -6.62 7.34 -9.65
N LYS A 6 -7.16 7.83 -10.76
CA LYS A 6 -6.54 8.91 -11.54
C LYS A 6 -6.50 10.22 -10.75
N VAL A 7 -7.63 10.64 -10.17
CA VAL A 7 -7.67 11.85 -9.32
C VAL A 7 -6.72 11.72 -8.13
N MET A 8 -6.66 10.55 -7.50
CA MET A 8 -5.74 10.32 -6.37
C MET A 8 -4.27 10.41 -6.78
N ARG A 9 -3.91 9.94 -7.99
CA ARG A 9 -2.55 10.11 -8.54
C ARG A 9 -2.20 11.58 -8.79
N GLU A 10 -3.13 12.35 -9.32
CA GLU A 10 -2.95 13.80 -9.55
C GLU A 10 -2.71 14.53 -8.24
N LEU A 11 -3.52 14.23 -7.20
CA LEU A 11 -3.35 14.81 -5.86
C LEU A 11 -2.00 14.46 -5.22
N ALA A 12 -1.52 13.23 -5.41
CA ALA A 12 -0.21 12.82 -4.93
C ALA A 12 0.94 13.53 -5.69
N ALA A 13 0.79 13.69 -7.01
CA ALA A 13 1.76 14.40 -7.86
C ALA A 13 1.86 15.90 -7.53
N GLU A 14 0.79 16.50 -7.00
CA GLU A 14 0.80 17.87 -6.44
C GLU A 14 1.63 18.00 -5.14
N GLY A 15 2.10 16.88 -4.56
CA GLY A 15 2.88 16.88 -3.33
C GLY A 15 2.04 16.94 -2.06
N ARG A 16 0.76 16.56 -2.13
CA ARG A 16 -0.11 16.51 -0.95
C ARG A 16 0.25 15.34 -0.04
N THR A 17 0.25 15.57 1.26
CA THR A 17 0.32 14.48 2.25
C THR A 17 -1.01 13.72 2.26
N MET A 18 -0.96 12.42 2.01
CA MET A 18 -2.13 11.57 1.88
C MET A 18 -2.00 10.32 2.75
N ILE A 19 -3.07 9.98 3.47
CA ILE A 19 -3.24 8.67 4.10
C ILE A 19 -4.35 7.97 3.34
N VAL A 20 -4.04 6.79 2.80
CA VAL A 20 -4.96 6.04 1.96
C VAL A 20 -5.08 4.62 2.49
N VAL A 21 -6.31 4.19 2.77
CA VAL A 21 -6.64 2.79 3.06
C VAL A 21 -7.19 2.18 1.78
N THR A 22 -6.54 1.16 1.24
CA THR A 22 -6.92 0.57 -0.04
C THR A 22 -6.55 -0.91 -0.12
N HIS A 23 -7.27 -1.65 -0.97
CA HIS A 23 -6.91 -2.99 -1.43
C HIS A 23 -6.36 -2.98 -2.87
N GLU A 24 -6.26 -1.81 -3.50
CA GLU A 24 -5.71 -1.64 -4.84
C GLU A 24 -4.17 -1.62 -4.78
N MET A 25 -3.55 -2.80 -4.77
CA MET A 25 -2.10 -2.96 -4.57
C MET A 25 -1.25 -2.26 -5.63
N GLY A 26 -1.72 -2.23 -6.90
CA GLY A 26 -1.02 -1.52 -7.98
C GLY A 26 -0.94 -0.02 -7.73
N PHE A 27 -2.03 0.58 -7.23
CA PHE A 27 -2.04 1.99 -6.84
C PHE A 27 -1.10 2.26 -5.65
N ALA A 28 -1.14 1.40 -4.63
CA ALA A 28 -0.23 1.52 -3.49
C ALA A 28 1.24 1.44 -3.95
N ARG A 29 1.58 0.50 -4.84
CA ARG A 29 2.92 0.34 -5.41
C ARG A 29 3.41 1.57 -6.17
N GLU A 30 2.54 2.22 -6.95
CA GLU A 30 2.93 3.37 -7.78
C GLU A 30 3.03 4.69 -7.00
N VAL A 31 2.15 4.91 -6.03
CA VAL A 31 1.90 6.26 -5.49
C VAL A 31 2.40 6.44 -4.07
N SER A 32 2.46 5.38 -3.27
CA SER A 32 2.81 5.52 -1.86
C SER A 32 4.32 5.65 -1.65
N GLY A 33 4.73 6.51 -0.73
CA GLY A 33 6.12 6.56 -0.24
C GLY A 33 6.39 5.51 0.83
N GLU A 34 5.35 5.13 1.57
CA GLU A 34 5.40 4.16 2.66
C GLU A 34 4.09 3.37 2.68
N VAL A 35 4.17 2.09 3.02
CA VAL A 35 3.03 1.19 3.13
C VAL A 35 3.00 0.59 4.53
N ILE A 36 1.81 0.56 5.12
CA ILE A 36 1.56 -0.01 6.44
C ILE A 36 0.56 -1.16 6.29
N PHE A 37 0.98 -2.36 6.69
CA PHE A 37 0.11 -3.51 6.82
C PHE A 37 -0.39 -3.62 8.27
N LEU A 38 -1.71 -3.57 8.44
CA LEU A 38 -2.37 -3.68 9.73
C LEU A 38 -2.95 -5.08 9.92
N HIS A 39 -2.70 -5.69 11.08
CA HIS A 39 -3.30 -6.95 11.48
C HIS A 39 -3.60 -6.93 12.98
N ASP A 40 -4.78 -7.42 13.39
CA ASP A 40 -5.23 -7.49 14.79
C ASP A 40 -5.05 -6.19 15.58
N GLY A 41 -5.37 -5.07 14.93
CA GLY A 41 -5.29 -3.73 15.53
C GLY A 41 -3.85 -3.23 15.75
N ARG A 42 -2.85 -3.88 15.15
CA ARG A 42 -1.43 -3.52 15.24
C ARG A 42 -0.85 -3.22 13.87
N ILE A 43 0.20 -2.40 13.86
CA ILE A 43 1.11 -2.31 12.71
C ILE A 43 1.94 -3.59 12.71
N GLU A 44 1.59 -4.49 11.81
CA GLU A 44 2.25 -5.77 11.65
C GLU A 44 3.52 -5.60 10.81
N GLU A 45 3.46 -4.77 9.77
CA GLU A 45 4.62 -4.40 8.98
C GLU A 45 4.47 -2.97 8.43
N GLN A 46 5.57 -2.22 8.41
CA GLN A 46 5.63 -0.87 7.87
C GLN A 46 6.94 -0.71 7.12
N ASN A 47 6.87 -0.39 5.83
CA ASN A 47 8.07 -0.35 5.01
C ASN A 47 7.83 0.41 3.69
N SER A 48 8.89 0.59 2.90
CA SER A 48 8.74 1.07 1.53
C SER A 48 7.84 0.12 0.71
N PRO A 49 7.10 0.61 -0.30
CA PRO A 49 6.23 -0.24 -1.11
C PRO A 49 7.02 -1.39 -1.73
N ARG A 50 8.24 -1.10 -2.23
CA ARG A 50 9.10 -2.11 -2.81
C ARG A 50 9.43 -3.22 -1.82
N GLU A 51 9.91 -2.88 -0.62
CA GLU A 51 10.25 -3.88 0.39
C GLU A 51 9.02 -4.68 0.82
N LEU A 52 7.90 -4.03 1.11
CA LEU A 52 6.72 -4.70 1.62
C LEU A 52 6.10 -5.66 0.58
N PHE A 53 6.06 -5.27 -0.70
CA PHE A 53 5.45 -6.09 -1.75
C PHE A 53 6.39 -7.13 -2.39
N GLU A 54 7.69 -6.88 -2.44
CA GLU A 54 8.66 -7.84 -3.03
C GLU A 54 9.29 -8.74 -1.97
N ASN A 55 9.46 -8.25 -0.74
CA ASN A 55 10.15 -8.97 0.33
C ASN A 55 9.48 -8.74 1.70
N PRO A 56 8.20 -9.14 1.87
CA PRO A 56 7.49 -9.00 3.13
C PRO A 56 8.19 -9.80 4.24
N LYS A 57 8.50 -9.12 5.35
CA LYS A 57 9.22 -9.70 6.49
C LYS A 57 8.27 -10.45 7.42
N SER A 58 7.05 -9.94 7.61
CA SER A 58 6.00 -10.62 8.38
C SER A 58 5.46 -11.82 7.62
N GLU A 59 5.32 -12.95 8.32
CA GLU A 59 4.63 -14.12 7.80
C GLU A 59 3.18 -13.80 7.44
N ARG A 60 2.51 -13.00 8.26
CA ARG A 60 1.12 -12.61 8.01
C ARG A 60 0.99 -11.72 6.79
N CYS A 61 1.88 -10.74 6.63
CA CYS A 61 1.92 -9.89 5.44
C CYS A 61 2.14 -10.73 4.19
N ARG A 62 3.08 -11.68 4.23
CA ARG A 62 3.35 -12.61 3.12
C ARG A 62 2.11 -13.45 2.75
N GLN A 63 1.42 -14.01 3.73
CA GLN A 63 0.18 -14.76 3.50
C GLN A 63 -0.92 -13.88 2.90
N PHE A 64 -1.09 -12.66 3.40
CA PHE A 64 -2.07 -11.71 2.89
C PHE A 64 -1.80 -11.37 1.42
N LEU A 65 -0.55 -11.03 1.10
CA LEU A 65 -0.12 -10.71 -0.26
C LEU A 65 -0.28 -11.91 -1.20
N ALA A 66 0.07 -13.13 -0.76
CA ALA A 66 -0.10 -14.35 -1.56
C ALA A 66 -1.58 -14.68 -1.88
N SER A 67 -2.52 -14.20 -1.08
CA SER A 67 -3.97 -14.38 -1.32
C SER A 67 -4.61 -13.25 -2.14
N THR A 68 -3.90 -12.14 -2.33
CA THR A 68 -4.42 -10.90 -2.94
C THR A 68 -3.75 -10.57 -4.27
N LEU A 69 -2.51 -11.01 -4.47
CA LEU A 69 -1.72 -10.89 -5.70
C LEU A 69 -1.85 -12.16 -6.55
#